data_AF-J9VDT9-F1
#
_entry.id   AF-J9VDT9-F1
#
_cell.length_a   1.000
_cell.length_b   1.000
_cell.length_c   1.000
_cell.angle_alpha   90.00
_cell.angle_beta   90.00
_cell.angle_gamma   90.00
#
_symmetry.space_group_name_H-M   'P 1'
#
loop_
_entity.id
_entity.type
_entity.pdbx_description
1 polymer ?
#
loop_
_entity_poly.entity_id
_entity_poly.type
_entity_poly.pdbx_seq_one_letter_code
_entity_poly.pdbx_strand_id
1 'polypeptide(L)'
;MAEPTETVNTGEEHDPQFEPVIRLTEQVEAKTFEEDEEPLFKMRAKLFRFHKDITEWKERGTGDVRLLKHKETGKVRLVMRRDKTLKVCANHILSPDMKLSPNVGSDRSWVYNVAADYAEGEASAETLAIRFGNSENANLFKQAFEDAQAHNASLSGAAPKEEDESAATAKPEAAAESATSEAEAKKEEASTAEESKPEEPAAGAEAETKVADASAAAEVKEEGIREADVAAAEEKDE
;
A
#
# COMPACT_ATOMS: atom_id res chain seq x y z
N MET A 1 -22.14 -56.64 18.50
CA MET A 1 -21.84 -55.34 17.86
C MET A 1 -21.14 -55.68 16.55
N ALA A 2 -21.63 -55.17 15.42
CA ALA A 2 -20.95 -55.31 14.14
C ALA A 2 -20.24 -53.98 13.87
N GLU A 3 -18.94 -54.03 13.58
CA GLU A 3 -18.19 -52.85 13.15
C GLU A 3 -18.48 -52.58 11.67
N PRO A 4 -18.61 -51.31 11.26
CA PRO A 4 -18.81 -50.97 9.85
C PRO A 4 -17.48 -51.13 9.12
N THR A 5 -17.43 -52.07 8.16
CA THR A 5 -16.31 -52.13 7.21
C THR A 5 -16.41 -50.95 6.25
N GLU A 6 -15.56 -49.93 6.43
CA GLU A 6 -15.36 -48.89 5.43
C GLU A 6 -14.69 -49.51 4.19
N THR A 7 -15.47 -49.69 3.13
CA THR A 7 -14.93 -49.95 1.79
C THR A 7 -14.21 -48.70 1.32
N VAL A 8 -12.88 -48.67 1.52
CA VAL A 8 -11.99 -47.71 0.85
C VAL A 8 -12.14 -47.87 -0.65
N ASN A 9 -12.80 -46.89 -1.28
CA ASN A 9 -12.95 -46.83 -2.73
C ASN A 9 -11.62 -46.41 -3.35
N THR A 10 -10.74 -47.39 -3.61
CA THR A 10 -9.47 -47.21 -4.32
C THR A 10 -9.74 -47.03 -5.82
N GLY A 11 -10.44 -45.96 -6.18
CA GLY A 11 -10.49 -45.50 -7.56
C GLY A 11 -9.08 -45.07 -7.97
N GLU A 12 -8.52 -45.70 -9.01
CA GLU A 12 -7.28 -45.25 -9.61
C GLU A 12 -7.48 -43.82 -10.13
N GLU A 13 -6.85 -42.85 -9.47
CA GLU A 13 -6.83 -41.47 -9.94
C GLU A 13 -6.10 -41.42 -11.29
N HIS A 14 -6.72 -40.77 -12.28
CA HIS A 14 -6.18 -40.67 -13.63
C HIS A 14 -4.97 -39.72 -13.64
N ASP A 15 -3.77 -40.27 -13.51
CA ASP A 15 -2.48 -39.58 -13.56
C ASP A 15 -1.77 -39.79 -14.92
N PRO A 16 -1.96 -38.89 -15.91
CA PRO A 16 -1.39 -39.05 -17.23
C PRO A 16 0.12 -38.70 -17.25
N GLN A 17 0.95 -39.68 -17.57
CA GLN A 17 2.40 -39.51 -17.72
C GLN A 17 2.77 -38.86 -19.06
N PHE A 18 3.63 -37.83 -19.01
CA PHE A 18 4.15 -37.13 -20.20
C PHE A 18 5.67 -37.32 -20.37
N GLU A 19 6.15 -37.33 -21.62
CA GLU A 19 7.59 -37.29 -21.91
C GLU A 19 8.11 -35.83 -21.89
N PRO A 20 9.22 -35.52 -21.17
CA PRO A 20 9.73 -34.17 -21.07
C PRO A 20 10.42 -33.71 -22.36
N VAL A 21 9.82 -32.71 -23.02
CA VAL A 21 10.35 -32.07 -24.25
C VAL A 21 11.72 -31.40 -24.02
N ILE A 22 11.95 -30.87 -22.80
CA ILE A 22 13.21 -30.22 -22.41
C ILE A 22 13.69 -30.86 -21.10
N ARG A 23 14.97 -31.22 -21.05
CA ARG A 23 15.64 -31.72 -19.84
C ARG A 23 16.58 -30.63 -19.32
N LEU A 24 16.28 -30.10 -18.14
CA LEU A 24 17.19 -29.21 -17.40
C LEU A 24 18.36 -30.06 -16.85
N THR A 25 19.47 -30.11 -17.59
CA THR A 25 20.64 -30.94 -17.26
C THR A 25 21.53 -30.34 -16.19
N GLU A 26 21.49 -29.02 -16.00
CA GLU A 26 22.34 -28.29 -15.07
C GLU A 26 21.50 -27.68 -13.94
N GLN A 27 21.88 -28.00 -12.70
CA GLN A 27 21.30 -27.35 -11.53
C GLN A 27 21.95 -25.98 -11.34
N VAL A 28 21.25 -24.93 -11.76
CA VAL A 28 21.72 -23.55 -11.61
C VAL A 28 21.66 -23.14 -10.14
N GLU A 29 22.77 -22.61 -9.60
CA GLU A 29 22.80 -21.99 -8.27
C GLU A 29 21.94 -20.70 -8.28
N ALA A 30 20.79 -20.74 -7.61
CA ALA A 30 19.87 -19.60 -7.55
C ALA A 30 20.38 -18.54 -6.55
N LYS A 31 21.07 -17.51 -7.07
CA LYS A 31 21.50 -16.35 -6.28
C LYS A 31 20.37 -15.34 -6.12
N THR A 32 20.21 -14.82 -4.92
CA THR A 32 19.17 -13.85 -4.58
C THR A 32 19.58 -12.41 -4.88
N PHE A 33 20.89 -12.15 -4.95
CA PHE A 33 21.52 -10.81 -5.03
C PHE A 33 21.19 -9.94 -3.80
N GLU A 34 21.17 -10.59 -2.64
CA GLU A 34 20.91 -10.04 -1.31
C GLU A 34 21.93 -10.56 -0.27
N GLU A 35 22.88 -11.40 -0.70
CA GLU A 35 23.88 -12.08 0.13
C GLU A 35 24.87 -11.10 0.78
N ASP A 36 25.13 -9.97 0.13
CA ASP A 36 26.01 -8.88 0.59
C ASP A 36 25.28 -7.81 1.42
N GLU A 37 24.06 -8.11 1.88
CA GLU A 37 23.23 -7.19 2.64
C GLU A 37 22.84 -7.72 4.03
N GLU A 38 22.48 -6.81 4.93
CA GLU A 38 21.98 -7.09 6.27
C GLU A 38 20.52 -6.62 6.40
N PRO A 39 19.58 -7.46 6.86
CA PRO A 39 18.19 -7.08 7.04
C PRO A 39 18.00 -6.25 8.31
N LEU A 40 17.85 -4.93 8.16
CA LEU A 40 17.53 -4.01 9.26
C LEU A 40 16.05 -4.14 9.69
N PHE A 41 15.18 -4.50 8.75
CA PHE A 41 13.75 -4.61 8.97
C PHE A 41 13.17 -5.73 8.12
N LYS A 42 12.19 -6.46 8.66
CA LYS A 42 11.39 -7.46 7.93
C LYS A 42 9.98 -7.50 8.48
N MET A 43 8.96 -7.30 7.64
CA MET A 43 7.57 -7.46 8.04
C MET A 43 6.64 -7.82 6.89
N ARG A 44 5.55 -8.51 7.23
CA ARG A 44 4.45 -8.85 6.33
C ARG A 44 3.66 -7.61 5.89
N ALA A 45 3.50 -7.41 4.59
CA ALA A 45 2.76 -6.28 4.02
C ALA A 45 1.99 -6.64 2.73
N LYS A 46 1.10 -5.74 2.31
CA LYS A 46 0.51 -5.70 0.96
C LYS A 46 0.86 -4.37 0.30
N LEU A 47 1.37 -4.42 -0.92
CA LEU A 47 1.82 -3.28 -1.70
C LEU A 47 0.88 -3.05 -2.90
N PHE A 48 0.56 -1.79 -3.14
CA PHE A 48 -0.26 -1.30 -4.25
C PHE A 48 0.53 -0.29 -5.08
N ARG A 49 0.19 -0.20 -6.37
CA ARG A 49 0.65 0.82 -7.31
C ARG A 49 -0.54 1.67 -7.73
N PHE A 50 -0.37 2.98 -7.78
CA PHE A 50 -1.35 3.89 -8.36
C PHE A 50 -1.23 3.92 -9.88
N HIS A 51 -2.29 3.57 -10.60
CA HIS A 51 -2.34 3.58 -12.05
C HIS A 51 -2.88 4.92 -12.54
N LYS A 52 -1.99 5.80 -13.04
CA LYS A 52 -2.30 7.20 -13.32
C LYS A 52 -3.43 7.39 -14.34
N ASP A 53 -3.45 6.60 -15.41
CA ASP A 53 -4.39 6.79 -16.55
C ASP A 53 -5.87 6.53 -16.21
N ILE A 54 -6.11 5.70 -15.20
CA ILE A 54 -7.45 5.29 -14.73
C ILE A 54 -7.70 5.68 -13.26
N THR A 55 -6.73 6.36 -12.64
CA THR A 55 -6.77 6.89 -11.28
C THR A 55 -7.11 5.87 -10.17
N GLU A 56 -6.65 4.62 -10.31
CA GLU A 56 -6.98 3.53 -9.37
C GLU A 56 -5.76 2.89 -8.69
N TRP A 57 -5.97 2.27 -7.53
CA TRP A 57 -4.96 1.48 -6.83
C TRP A 57 -5.03 0.00 -7.26
N LYS A 58 -4.00 -0.49 -7.96
CA LYS A 58 -3.84 -1.92 -8.29
C LYS A 58 -2.95 -2.61 -7.27
N GLU A 59 -3.28 -3.83 -6.86
CA GLU A 59 -2.38 -4.65 -6.04
C GLU A 59 -1.11 -4.98 -6.84
N ARG A 60 0.06 -4.61 -6.31
CA ARG A 60 1.37 -4.91 -6.91
C ARG A 60 1.94 -6.21 -6.34
N GLY A 61 1.70 -6.50 -5.06
CA GLY A 61 2.08 -7.78 -4.45
C GLY A 61 1.78 -7.88 -2.94
N THR A 62 1.65 -9.09 -2.44
CA THR A 62 1.57 -9.41 -1.01
C THR A 62 2.76 -10.30 -0.63
N GLY A 63 3.43 -9.99 0.49
CA GLY A 63 4.71 -10.61 0.82
C GLY A 63 5.41 -9.97 2.03
N ASP A 64 6.68 -10.32 2.24
CA ASP A 64 7.51 -9.66 3.26
C ASP A 64 8.25 -8.46 2.63
N VAL A 65 8.03 -7.26 3.17
CA VAL A 65 8.88 -6.09 2.90
C VAL A 65 10.11 -6.15 3.79
N ARG A 66 11.28 -5.85 3.21
CA ARG A 66 12.56 -5.81 3.92
C ARG A 66 13.30 -4.53 3.62
N LEU A 67 13.97 -3.99 4.63
CA LEU A 67 14.97 -2.94 4.47
C LEU A 67 16.34 -3.60 4.60
N LEU A 68 17.11 -3.57 3.51
CA LEU A 68 18.39 -4.29 3.37
C LEU A 68 19.52 -3.27 3.26
N LYS A 69 20.52 -3.38 4.14
CA LYS A 69 21.71 -2.53 4.16
C LYS A 69 22.89 -3.24 3.51
N HIS A 70 23.46 -2.67 2.47
CA HIS A 70 24.64 -3.23 1.81
C HIS A 70 25.89 -3.14 2.70
N LYS A 71 26.61 -4.24 2.87
CA LYS A 71 27.77 -4.35 3.78
C LYS A 71 28.90 -3.39 3.43
N GLU A 72 29.27 -3.31 2.15
CA GLU A 72 30.35 -2.42 1.69
C GLU A 72 29.94 -0.95 1.56
N THR A 73 28.85 -0.64 0.82
CA THR A 73 28.47 0.74 0.52
C THR A 73 27.65 1.43 1.63
N GLY A 74 27.17 0.67 2.62
CA GLY A 74 26.31 1.16 3.70
C GLY A 74 24.88 1.55 3.29
N LYS A 75 24.58 1.63 1.99
CA LYS A 75 23.28 2.08 1.47
C LYS A 75 22.16 1.10 1.83
N VAL A 76 21.00 1.64 2.19
CA VAL A 76 19.78 0.89 2.48
C VAL A 76 18.81 0.94 1.30
N ARG A 77 18.28 -0.22 0.90
CA ARG A 77 17.19 -0.35 -0.07
C ARG A 77 15.98 -1.07 0.52
N LEU A 78 14.81 -0.79 -0.04
CA LEU A 78 13.59 -1.55 0.19
C LEU A 78 13.48 -2.64 -0.87
N VAL A 79 13.34 -3.89 -0.42
CA VAL A 79 13.07 -5.06 -1.28
C VAL A 79 11.83 -5.79 -0.76
N MET A 80 10.88 -6.07 -1.66
CA MET A 80 9.70 -6.86 -1.36
C MET A 80 9.50 -7.93 -2.42
N ARG A 81 9.19 -9.17 -2.01
CA ARG A 81 8.93 -10.32 -2.90
C ARG A 81 7.53 -10.88 -2.64
N ARG A 82 6.84 -11.30 -3.70
CA ARG A 82 5.52 -11.92 -3.64
C ARG A 82 5.60 -13.33 -3.07
N ASP A 83 4.60 -13.72 -2.29
CA ASP A 83 4.44 -15.12 -1.84
C ASP A 83 4.41 -16.10 -3.01
N LYS A 84 4.85 -17.34 -2.72
CA LYS A 84 4.86 -18.53 -3.60
C LYS A 84 5.73 -18.39 -4.85
N THR A 85 5.57 -17.30 -5.60
CA THR A 85 6.28 -16.98 -6.84
C THR A 85 7.67 -16.37 -6.60
N LEU A 86 7.93 -15.81 -5.41
CA LEU A 86 9.19 -15.14 -5.02
C LEU A 86 9.63 -13.97 -5.92
N LYS A 87 8.79 -13.57 -6.89
CA LYS A 87 9.01 -12.44 -7.79
C LYS A 87 9.07 -11.14 -7.01
N VAL A 88 10.07 -10.32 -7.30
CA VAL A 88 10.21 -8.96 -6.75
C VAL A 88 8.98 -8.12 -7.12
N CYS A 89 8.48 -7.34 -6.17
CA CYS A 89 7.39 -6.38 -6.35
C CYS A 89 7.70 -4.98 -5.80
N ALA A 90 8.86 -4.77 -5.18
CA ALA A 90 9.51 -3.48 -4.97
C ALA A 90 11.02 -3.68 -4.85
N ASN A 91 11.81 -2.79 -5.42
CA ASN A 91 13.28 -2.76 -5.34
C ASN A 91 13.78 -1.35 -5.63
N HIS A 92 14.04 -0.55 -4.59
CA HIS A 92 14.52 0.82 -4.71
C HIS A 92 15.36 1.25 -3.50
N ILE A 93 16.34 2.14 -3.73
CA ILE A 93 17.08 2.81 -2.65
C ILE A 93 16.11 3.68 -1.84
N LEU A 94 16.28 3.75 -0.52
CA LEU A 94 15.55 4.73 0.31
C LEU A 94 16.19 6.11 0.19
N SER A 95 15.70 6.92 -0.74
CA SER A 95 16.22 8.27 -0.97
C SER A 95 15.72 9.26 0.10
N PRO A 96 16.50 10.28 0.50
CA PRO A 96 16.11 11.24 1.54
C PRO A 96 14.90 12.14 1.19
N ASP A 97 14.51 12.20 -0.07
CA ASP A 97 13.38 12.97 -0.61
C ASP A 97 12.05 12.20 -0.60
N MET A 98 12.07 10.88 -0.34
CA MET A 98 10.83 10.11 -0.18
C MET A 98 10.10 10.55 1.10
N LYS A 99 8.77 10.66 1.05
CA LYS A 99 7.96 11.00 2.22
C LYS A 99 6.79 10.02 2.35
N LEU A 100 6.70 9.35 3.50
CA LEU A 100 5.54 8.53 3.86
C LEU A 100 4.39 9.45 4.27
N SER A 101 3.33 9.52 3.47
CA SER A 101 2.09 10.21 3.81
C SER A 101 1.00 9.22 4.25
N PRO A 102 0.16 9.59 5.24
CA PRO A 102 -0.93 8.71 5.67
C PRO A 102 -1.98 8.57 4.55
N ASN A 103 -2.50 7.36 4.35
CA ASN A 103 -3.58 7.15 3.38
C ASN A 103 -4.94 7.53 3.99
N VAL A 104 -5.78 8.22 3.22
CA VAL A 104 -7.12 8.64 3.67
C VAL A 104 -7.95 7.40 4.03
N GLY A 105 -8.52 7.38 5.24
CA GLY A 105 -9.31 6.25 5.73
C GLY A 105 -8.50 5.02 6.14
N SER A 106 -7.17 5.11 6.32
CA SER A 106 -6.38 4.00 6.87
C SER A 106 -5.28 4.45 7.83
N ASP A 107 -5.36 3.97 9.06
CA ASP A 107 -4.35 4.06 10.14
C ASP A 107 -3.13 3.14 9.95
N ARG A 108 -3.22 2.20 8.99
CA ARG A 108 -2.27 1.12 8.77
C ARG A 108 -1.70 1.08 7.34
N SER A 109 -1.79 2.20 6.61
CA SER A 109 -1.29 2.32 5.24
C SER A 109 -0.52 3.64 5.03
N TRP A 110 0.65 3.56 4.39
CA TRP A 110 1.43 4.72 3.94
C TRP A 110 1.46 4.81 2.43
N VAL A 111 1.48 6.03 1.89
CA VAL A 111 1.66 6.35 0.47
C VAL A 111 3.00 7.07 0.30
N TYR A 112 3.73 6.78 -0.78
CA TYR A 112 4.98 7.45 -1.11
C TYR A 112 5.28 7.37 -2.61
N ASN A 113 6.13 8.28 -3.09
CA ASN A 113 6.62 8.29 -4.47
C ASN A 113 8.04 7.72 -4.52
N VAL A 114 8.33 6.96 -5.58
CA VAL A 114 9.64 6.38 -5.88
C VAL A 114 10.06 6.84 -7.26
N ALA A 115 11.21 7.51 -7.38
CA ALA A 115 11.70 7.99 -8.67
C ALA A 115 12.23 6.88 -9.60
N ALA A 116 12.75 5.79 -9.02
CA ALA A 116 13.31 4.66 -9.75
C ALA A 116 13.16 3.35 -8.95
N ASP A 117 12.06 2.63 -9.20
CA ASP A 117 11.84 1.26 -8.74
C ASP A 117 12.20 0.26 -9.85
N TYR A 118 12.95 -0.78 -9.47
CA TYR A 118 13.54 -1.79 -10.37
C TYR A 118 12.85 -3.17 -10.23
N ALA A 119 11.59 -3.25 -9.78
CA ALA A 119 10.91 -4.53 -9.61
C ALA A 119 10.57 -5.25 -10.94
N GLU A 120 10.49 -4.51 -12.04
CA GLU A 120 10.14 -5.03 -13.38
C GLU A 120 11.37 -5.07 -14.33
N GLY A 121 12.59 -4.84 -13.79
CA GLY A 121 13.87 -4.92 -14.51
C GLY A 121 14.42 -3.56 -14.95
N GLU A 122 13.56 -2.65 -15.38
CA GLU A 122 13.90 -1.26 -15.71
C GLU A 122 13.50 -0.29 -14.58
N ALA A 123 14.09 0.90 -14.58
CA ALA A 123 13.80 1.94 -13.60
C ALA A 123 12.46 2.63 -13.93
N SER A 124 11.46 2.45 -13.06
CA SER A 124 10.13 3.06 -13.20
C SER A 124 9.83 4.08 -12.09
N ALA A 125 9.16 5.18 -12.44
CA ALA A 125 8.72 6.19 -11.47
C ALA A 125 7.30 5.86 -10.97
N GLU A 126 7.21 5.38 -9.73
CA GLU A 126 6.04 4.74 -9.16
C GLU A 126 5.45 5.52 -7.98
N THR A 127 4.12 5.58 -7.89
CA THR A 127 3.42 6.01 -6.67
C THR A 127 2.88 4.77 -5.99
N LEU A 128 3.44 4.46 -4.82
CA LEU A 128 3.21 3.21 -4.10
C LEU A 128 2.39 3.48 -2.82
N ALA A 129 1.55 2.50 -2.46
CA ALA A 129 0.96 2.43 -1.13
C ALA A 129 1.26 1.09 -0.48
N ILE A 130 1.69 1.09 0.76
CA ILE A 130 2.00 -0.11 1.53
C ILE A 130 1.09 -0.20 2.75
N ARG A 131 0.46 -1.36 2.95
CA ARG A 131 -0.50 -1.65 4.02
C ARG A 131 -0.03 -2.80 4.90
N PHE A 132 -0.18 -2.62 6.20
CA PHE A 132 0.20 -3.60 7.23
C PHE A 132 -1.02 -4.20 7.92
N GLY A 133 -0.80 -5.20 8.79
CA GLY A 133 -1.87 -5.87 9.53
C GLY A 133 -2.65 -4.93 10.45
N ASN A 134 -1.94 -4.11 11.22
CA ASN A 134 -2.45 -3.13 12.17
C ASN A 134 -1.64 -1.81 12.09
N SER A 135 -2.05 -0.79 12.85
CA SER A 135 -1.40 0.52 12.90
C SER A 135 -0.06 0.52 13.62
N GLU A 136 0.10 -0.29 14.67
CA GLU A 136 1.40 -0.48 15.35
C GLU A 136 2.50 -0.92 14.37
N ASN A 137 2.24 -1.96 13.59
CA ASN A 137 3.11 -2.43 12.52
C ASN A 137 3.39 -1.32 11.49
N ALA A 138 2.37 -0.56 11.08
CA ALA A 138 2.58 0.55 10.15
C ALA A 138 3.53 1.62 10.72
N ASN A 139 3.42 1.93 12.01
CA ASN A 139 4.31 2.88 12.69
C ASN A 139 5.75 2.33 12.85
N LEU A 140 5.90 1.04 13.18
CA LEU A 140 7.22 0.38 13.22
C LEU A 140 7.92 0.40 11.85
N PHE A 141 7.18 0.18 10.76
CA PHE A 141 7.73 0.34 9.41
C PHE A 141 8.10 1.79 9.13
N LYS A 142 7.25 2.77 9.49
CA LYS A 142 7.52 4.19 9.28
C LYS A 142 8.83 4.60 9.96
N GLN A 143 8.99 4.25 11.24
CA GLN A 143 10.21 4.53 12.00
C GLN A 143 11.44 3.92 11.31
N ALA A 144 11.42 2.62 11.01
CA ALA A 144 12.55 1.95 10.36
C ALA A 144 12.87 2.50 8.96
N PHE A 145 11.86 3.00 8.23
CA PHE A 145 12.02 3.67 6.94
C PHE A 145 12.70 5.03 7.10
N GLU A 146 12.21 5.87 8.03
CA GLU A 146 12.77 7.21 8.31
C GLU A 146 14.20 7.12 8.88
N ASP A 147 14.48 6.18 9.78
CA ASP A 147 15.84 5.89 10.28
C ASP A 147 16.80 5.49 9.14
N ALA A 148 16.34 4.65 8.21
CA ALA A 148 17.13 4.23 7.06
C ALA A 148 17.32 5.34 6.02
N GLN A 149 16.34 6.25 5.84
CA GLN A 149 16.49 7.45 5.04
C GLN A 149 17.53 8.41 5.64
N ALA A 150 17.47 8.65 6.95
CA ALA A 150 18.47 9.46 7.65
C ALA A 150 19.88 8.87 7.53
N HIS A 151 20.00 7.53 7.60
CA HIS A 151 21.26 6.85 7.34
C HIS A 151 21.77 7.10 5.91
N ASN A 152 20.94 6.89 4.89
CA ASN A 152 21.29 7.14 3.49
C ASN A 152 21.61 8.62 3.21
N ALA A 153 20.91 9.56 3.85
CA ALA A 153 21.19 10.98 3.78
C ALA A 153 22.62 11.27 4.26
N SER A 154 22.99 10.76 5.44
CA SER A 154 24.34 10.92 6.02
C SER A 154 25.45 10.38 5.11
N LEU A 155 25.21 9.29 4.37
CA LEU A 155 26.16 8.72 3.40
C LEU A 155 26.27 9.53 2.10
N SER A 156 25.23 10.29 1.73
CA SER A 156 25.19 11.09 0.51
C SER A 156 25.74 12.52 0.66
N GLY A 157 26.07 12.93 1.89
CA GLY A 157 26.45 14.31 2.20
C GLY A 157 25.28 15.30 2.24
N ALA A 158 24.04 14.81 2.08
CA ALA A 158 22.83 15.60 2.26
C ALA A 158 22.44 15.61 3.74
N ALA A 159 22.63 16.76 4.41
CA ALA A 159 22.11 16.95 5.76
C ALA A 159 20.56 16.97 5.75
N PRO A 160 19.88 16.40 6.76
CA PRO A 160 18.43 16.54 6.90
C PRO A 160 18.03 18.01 7.03
N LYS A 161 16.97 18.42 6.32
CA LYS A 161 16.25 19.66 6.63
C LYS A 161 15.16 19.34 7.64
N GLU A 162 15.39 19.72 8.89
CA GLU A 162 14.32 19.84 9.87
C GLU A 162 13.54 21.13 9.58
N GLU A 163 12.22 21.02 9.39
CA GLU A 163 11.31 22.15 9.35
C GLU A 163 10.63 22.27 10.72
N ASP A 164 11.17 23.15 11.57
CA ASP A 164 10.59 23.53 12.86
C ASP A 164 9.39 24.46 12.64
N GLU A 165 8.19 24.01 13.01
CA GLU A 165 6.97 24.82 12.91
C GLU A 165 6.64 25.47 14.26
N SER A 166 7.36 26.56 14.59
CA SER A 166 7.08 27.40 15.75
C SER A 166 6.92 28.88 15.36
N ALA A 167 5.67 29.34 15.30
CA ALA A 167 5.34 30.75 15.04
C ALA A 167 4.20 31.25 15.93
N ALA A 168 4.45 31.29 17.25
CA ALA A 168 3.61 32.06 18.16
C ALA A 168 3.86 33.57 17.97
N THR A 169 2.89 34.31 17.44
CA THR A 169 3.00 35.76 17.20
C THR A 169 2.58 36.58 18.41
N ALA A 170 3.49 37.43 18.91
CA ALA A 170 3.24 38.34 20.02
C ALA A 170 2.90 39.77 19.56
N LYS A 171 1.77 40.27 20.09
CA LYS A 171 1.47 41.65 20.51
C LYS A 171 2.42 42.81 20.09
N PRO A 172 1.88 43.92 19.53
CA PRO A 172 2.42 45.27 19.73
C PRO A 172 1.75 45.98 20.92
N GLU A 173 2.48 46.88 21.57
CA GLU A 173 2.07 47.59 22.79
C GLU A 173 2.21 49.11 22.61
N ALA A 174 1.18 49.87 23.01
CA ALA A 174 1.28 51.30 23.32
C ALA A 174 0.07 51.72 24.17
N ALA A 175 0.30 52.46 25.26
CA ALA A 175 -0.74 52.93 26.18
C ALA A 175 -0.78 54.46 26.25
N ALA A 176 -1.98 55.03 26.49
CA ALA A 176 -2.17 56.40 26.93
C ALA A 176 -3.47 56.55 27.74
N GLU A 177 -3.34 57.12 28.94
CA GLU A 177 -4.37 57.56 29.90
C GLU A 177 -5.20 58.76 29.40
N SER A 178 -6.29 59.25 30.01
CA SER A 178 -7.28 58.78 31.02
C SER A 178 -8.38 59.87 31.10
N ALA A 179 -9.65 59.50 31.35
CA ALA A 179 -10.72 60.45 31.72
C ALA A 179 -11.86 59.77 32.50
N THR A 180 -12.54 60.52 33.38
CA THR A 180 -13.27 60.04 34.57
C THR A 180 -14.80 60.22 34.53
N SER A 181 -15.56 59.23 35.04
CA SER A 181 -16.72 59.37 35.97
C SER A 181 -17.31 57.97 36.30
N GLU A 182 -17.29 57.50 37.54
CA GLU A 182 -18.34 57.66 38.59
C GLU A 182 -19.72 57.02 38.28
N ALA A 183 -20.07 55.93 38.97
CA ALA A 183 -21.30 55.78 39.78
C ALA A 183 -21.51 54.32 40.32
N GLU A 184 -22.04 54.22 41.53
CA GLU A 184 -22.02 53.09 42.46
C GLU A 184 -23.02 51.91 42.29
N ALA A 185 -22.62 50.78 42.91
CA ALA A 185 -23.39 49.90 43.83
C ALA A 185 -24.36 48.78 43.37
N LYS A 186 -23.99 47.55 43.77
CA LYS A 186 -24.78 46.43 44.40
C LYS A 186 -26.00 45.86 43.63
N LYS A 187 -26.32 44.54 43.70
CA LYS A 187 -26.01 43.50 44.70
C LYS A 187 -26.15 42.07 44.10
N GLU A 188 -25.50 41.07 44.72
CA GLU A 188 -25.92 39.66 45.00
C GLU A 188 -26.94 38.94 44.08
N GLU A 189 -26.60 37.76 43.53
CA GLU A 189 -26.89 36.39 44.07
C GLU A 189 -28.39 35.99 44.09
N ALA A 190 -28.81 34.72 43.95
CA ALA A 190 -28.25 33.49 43.36
C ALA A 190 -29.36 32.40 43.42
N SER A 191 -29.33 31.39 42.53
CA SER A 191 -30.11 30.12 42.63
C SER A 191 -31.66 30.25 42.53
N THR A 192 -32.50 29.22 42.29
CA THR A 192 -32.36 27.76 42.12
C THR A 192 -33.25 27.24 40.96
N ALA A 193 -33.09 25.96 40.59
CA ALA A 193 -33.92 25.22 39.63
C ALA A 193 -35.37 24.95 40.08
N GLU A 194 -36.25 24.51 39.15
CA GLU A 194 -36.93 23.19 39.19
C GLU A 194 -37.48 22.79 37.80
N GLU A 195 -37.81 21.51 37.62
CA GLU A 195 -38.25 20.84 36.38
C GLU A 195 -39.73 21.06 35.99
N SER A 196 -40.09 20.74 34.74
CA SER A 196 -41.26 19.86 34.45
C SER A 196 -41.36 19.43 32.97
N LYS A 197 -41.48 18.11 32.75
CA LYS A 197 -42.13 17.45 31.59
C LYS A 197 -43.59 17.11 32.01
N PRO A 198 -44.59 16.86 31.13
CA PRO A 198 -44.57 15.89 30.01
C PRO A 198 -45.12 16.52 28.70
N GLU A 199 -45.46 15.83 27.59
CA GLU A 199 -45.50 14.39 27.28
C GLU A 199 -45.05 14.09 25.82
N GLU A 200 -45.95 13.58 24.95
CA GLU A 200 -45.88 13.34 23.49
C GLU A 200 -47.35 13.19 22.95
N PRO A 201 -47.64 13.12 21.62
CA PRO A 201 -47.52 11.84 20.90
C PRO A 201 -47.17 11.88 19.39
N ALA A 202 -46.31 10.94 18.99
CA ALA A 202 -46.37 10.05 17.82
C ALA A 202 -46.72 10.58 16.40
N ALA A 203 -45.78 10.37 15.46
CA ALA A 203 -45.84 9.34 14.38
C ALA A 203 -45.15 9.79 13.07
N GLY A 204 -44.40 8.88 12.41
CA GLY A 204 -44.14 9.04 10.96
C GLY A 204 -42.81 8.52 10.38
N ALA A 205 -42.76 7.22 10.06
CA ALA A 205 -42.05 6.59 8.94
C ALA A 205 -40.50 6.65 8.82
N GLU A 206 -39.92 5.45 8.82
CA GLU A 206 -38.58 5.12 8.32
C GLU A 206 -38.54 5.11 6.78
N ALA A 207 -37.36 5.26 6.18
CA ALA A 207 -37.13 5.00 4.76
C ALA A 207 -35.72 4.44 4.50
N GLU A 208 -35.58 3.11 4.56
CA GLU A 208 -34.45 2.42 3.95
C GLU A 208 -34.41 2.70 2.43
N THR A 209 -33.22 2.96 1.87
CA THR A 209 -33.02 2.83 0.41
C THR A 209 -32.09 1.67 0.11
N LYS A 210 -32.72 0.57 -0.31
CA LYS A 210 -32.12 -0.68 -0.71
C LYS A 210 -31.59 -0.56 -2.15
N VAL A 211 -30.27 -0.67 -2.34
CA VAL A 211 -29.69 -0.77 -3.69
C VAL A 211 -29.70 -2.24 -4.10
N ALA A 212 -30.39 -2.57 -5.20
CA ALA A 212 -30.59 -3.95 -5.64
C ALA A 212 -29.46 -4.45 -6.55
N ASP A 213 -29.18 -5.75 -6.43
CA ASP A 213 -28.39 -6.53 -7.40
C ASP A 213 -29.03 -6.49 -8.79
N ALA A 214 -28.21 -6.38 -9.82
CA ALA A 214 -28.62 -6.53 -11.21
C ALA A 214 -27.52 -7.24 -12.01
N SER A 215 -27.40 -8.55 -11.80
CA SER A 215 -26.68 -9.43 -12.72
C SER A 215 -27.42 -9.55 -14.06
N ALA A 216 -26.73 -9.22 -15.16
CA ALA A 216 -27.18 -9.50 -16.53
C ALA A 216 -25.98 -9.84 -17.41
N ALA A 217 -26.04 -11.00 -18.08
CA ALA A 217 -24.99 -11.46 -18.98
C ALA A 217 -24.98 -10.65 -20.29
N ALA A 218 -23.79 -10.45 -20.85
CA ALA A 218 -23.61 -9.96 -22.22
C ALA A 218 -22.76 -10.97 -23.01
N GLU A 219 -23.20 -11.22 -24.23
CA GLU A 219 -22.86 -12.37 -25.06
C GLU A 219 -21.56 -12.15 -25.86
N VAL A 220 -20.77 -13.21 -26.05
CA VAL A 220 -19.55 -13.17 -26.87
C VAL A 220 -19.94 -13.17 -28.36
N LYS A 221 -19.51 -12.17 -29.11
CA LYS A 221 -19.50 -12.22 -30.58
C LYS A 221 -18.11 -12.57 -31.09
N GLU A 222 -18.03 -13.75 -31.68
CA GLU A 222 -16.90 -14.26 -32.45
C GLU A 222 -17.08 -13.81 -33.92
N GLU A 223 -16.15 -13.01 -34.45
CA GLU A 223 -16.03 -12.80 -35.90
C GLU A 223 -14.72 -13.42 -36.40
N GLY A 224 -14.87 -14.40 -37.29
CA GLY A 224 -13.77 -15.26 -37.72
C GLY A 224 -12.87 -14.64 -38.78
N ILE A 225 -11.56 -14.87 -38.63
CA ILE A 225 -10.55 -14.64 -39.65
C ILE A 225 -10.71 -15.72 -40.73
N ARG A 226 -10.80 -15.33 -42.01
CA ARG A 226 -10.81 -16.26 -43.15
C ARG A 226 -9.42 -16.32 -43.78
N GLU A 227 -8.82 -17.51 -43.80
CA GLU A 227 -7.66 -17.81 -44.64
C GLU A 227 -8.11 -18.37 -46.00
N ALA A 228 -7.72 -17.65 -47.06
CA ALA A 228 -7.55 -18.06 -48.46
C ALA A 228 -6.85 -16.87 -49.15
N ASP A 229 -5.85 -16.99 -50.02
CA ASP A 229 -5.42 -18.13 -50.81
C ASP A 229 -3.90 -18.39 -50.76
N VAL A 230 -3.53 -19.66 -50.94
CA VAL A 230 -2.17 -20.09 -51.31
C VAL A 230 -2.19 -20.51 -52.78
N ALA A 231 -1.42 -19.84 -53.65
CA ALA A 231 -0.99 -20.42 -54.94
C ALA A 231 0.11 -19.61 -55.67
N ALA A 232 1.23 -20.30 -55.98
CA ALA A 232 2.05 -20.18 -57.20
C ALA A 232 2.83 -18.85 -57.47
N ALA A 233 4.03 -18.83 -58.07
CA ALA A 233 4.92 -19.89 -58.58
C ALA A 233 6.40 -19.46 -58.52
N GLU A 234 7.30 -20.42 -58.78
CA GLU A 234 8.74 -20.23 -59.06
C GLU A 234 9.04 -19.66 -60.47
N GLU A 235 10.34 -19.56 -60.81
CA GLU A 235 10.97 -19.02 -62.05
C GLU A 235 10.96 -17.47 -62.17
N LYS A 236 12.05 -16.78 -62.54
CA LYS A 236 13.38 -17.12 -63.11
C LYS A 236 14.43 -16.07 -62.63
N ASP A 237 15.63 -16.49 -62.24
CA ASP A 237 16.91 -16.43 -63.01
C ASP A 237 17.44 -15.02 -63.37
N GLU A 238 18.75 -14.87 -63.11
CA GLU A 238 19.71 -13.76 -63.39
C GLU A 238 19.66 -12.49 -62.51
#